data_AF-A0A3D1Q8T9-F1
#
_entry.id   AF-A0A3D1Q8T9-F1
#
_cell.length_a   1.000
_cell.length_b   1.000
_cell.length_c   1.000
_cell.angle_alpha   90.00
_cell.angle_beta   90.00
_cell.angle_gamma   90.00
#
_symmetry.space_group_name_H-M   'P 1'
#
loop_
_entity.id
_entity.type
_entity.pdbx_description
1 polymer ?
#
loop_
_entity_poly.entity_id
_entity_poly.type
_entity_poly.pdbx_seq_one_letter_code
_entity_poly.pdbx_strand_id
1 'polypeptide(L)' 'MWREFKEFAMKGNVLDLAVAVIIGGAFGKIVTSLVNDIIMPLVGLLMGGLDFSGLQLQAGSEAVKYGA' A
#
# COMPACT_ATOMS: atom_id res chain seq x y z
N MET A 1 -14.73 -31.97 -13.16
CA MET A 1 -14.07 -30.67 -12.90
C MET A 1 -14.30 -30.13 -11.50
N TRP A 2 -15.55 -29.88 -11.06
CA TRP A 2 -15.80 -29.31 -9.73
C TRP A 2 -15.26 -30.18 -8.58
N ARG A 3 -15.41 -31.50 -8.67
CA ARG A 3 -14.88 -32.47 -7.70
C ARG A 3 -13.35 -32.48 -7.69
N GLU A 4 -12.72 -32.56 -8.88
CA GLU A 4 -11.26 -32.52 -9.00
C GLU A 4 -10.66 -31.18 -8.52
N PHE A 5 -11.33 -30.06 -8.78
CA PHE A 5 -10.91 -28.74 -8.28
C PHE A 5 -11.00 -28.66 -6.76
N LYS A 6 -12.07 -29.20 -6.16
CA LYS A 6 -12.21 -29.27 -4.71
C LYS A 6 -11.09 -30.12 -4.08
N GLU A 7 -10.80 -31.28 -4.65
CA GLU A 7 -9.67 -32.12 -4.19
C GLU A 7 -8.32 -31.43 -4.36
N PHE A 8 -8.13 -30.66 -5.44
CA PHE A 8 -6.93 -29.85 -5.66
C PHE A 8 -6.80 -28.69 -4.66
N ALA A 9 -7.88 -27.95 -4.41
CA ALA A 9 -7.90 -26.81 -3.48
C ALA A 9 -7.82 -27.24 -2.01
N MET A 10 -8.30 -28.43 -1.67
CA MET A 10 -8.17 -29.01 -0.32
C MET A 10 -6.75 -29.50 -0.02
N LYS A 11 -5.82 -29.48 -0.99
CA LYS A 11 -4.41 -29.72 -0.70
C LYS A 11 -3.90 -28.59 0.18
N GLY A 12 -3.48 -28.92 1.41
CA GLY A 12 -3.00 -27.93 2.39
C GLY A 12 -1.97 -26.95 1.83
N ASN A 13 -0.98 -27.43 1.08
CA ASN A 13 0.05 -26.59 0.45
C ASN A 13 -0.49 -25.52 -0.52
N VAL A 14 -1.63 -25.77 -1.19
CA VAL A 14 -2.25 -24.81 -2.12
C VAL A 14 -3.07 -23.77 -1.35
N LEU A 15 -3.81 -24.22 -0.34
CA LEU A 15 -4.63 -23.35 0.51
C LEU A 15 -3.75 -22.39 1.32
N ASP A 16 -2.69 -22.90 1.95
CA ASP A 16 -1.77 -22.10 2.76
C ASP A 16 -1.05 -21.06 1.92
N LEU A 17 -0.63 -21.43 0.70
CA LEU A 17 -0.04 -20.50 -0.26
C LEU A 17 -1.02 -19.41 -0.70
N ALA A 18 -2.29 -19.77 -0.97
CA ALA A 18 -3.32 -18.79 -1.32
C ALA A 18 -3.60 -17.79 -0.18
N VAL A 19 -3.66 -18.28 1.07
CA VAL A 19 -3.83 -17.43 2.26
C VAL A 19 -2.64 -16.48 2.43
N ALA A 20 -1.41 -16.98 2.25
CA ALA A 20 -0.21 -16.16 2.34
C ALA A 20 -0.18 -15.01 1.33
N VAL A 21 -0.60 -15.26 0.07
CA VAL A 21 -0.65 -14.23 -0.97
C VAL A 21 -1.71 -13.17 -0.66
N ILE A 22 -2.89 -13.57 -0.18
CA ILE A 22 -3.98 -12.63 0.18
C ILE A 22 -3.56 -11.74 1.34
N ILE A 23 -2.96 -12.33 2.39
CA ILE A 23 -2.48 -11.59 3.55
C ILE A 23 -1.34 -10.66 3.14
N GLY A 24 -0.38 -11.13 2.34
CA GLY A 24 0.73 -10.31 1.84
C GLY A 24 0.26 -9.10 1.04
N GLY A 25 -0.71 -9.28 0.15
CA GLY A 25 -1.28 -8.18 -0.65
C GLY A 25 -2.11 -7.20 0.18
N ALA A 26 -2.90 -7.68 1.15
CA ALA A 26 -3.71 -6.83 2.01
C ALA A 26 -2.86 -6.06 3.04
N PHE A 27 -1.87 -6.72 3.64
CA PHE A 27 -1.00 -6.13 4.66
C PHE A 27 -0.12 -5.01 4.08
N GLY A 28 0.31 -5.13 2.83
CA GLY A 28 1.01 -4.04 2.13
C GLY A 28 0.22 -2.73 2.14
N LYS A 29 -1.09 -2.78 1.88
CA LYS A 29 -1.95 -1.57 1.93
C LYS A 29 -2.04 -0.97 3.32
N ILE A 30 -2.09 -1.81 4.36
CA ILE A 30 -2.10 -1.36 5.75
C ILE A 30 -0.79 -0.63 6.07
N VAL A 31 0.35 -1.20 5.67
CA VAL A 31 1.66 -0.58 5.87
C VAL A 31 1.77 0.72 5.08
N THR A 32 1.30 0.77 3.84
CA THR A 32 1.29 2.00 3.03
C THR A 32 0.46 3.11 3.67
N SER A 33 -0.74 2.82 4.15
CA SER A 33 -1.57 3.81 4.87
C SER A 33 -0.89 4.27 6.16
N LEU A 34 -0.32 3.35 6.96
CA LEU A 34 0.44 3.73 8.15
C LEU A 34 1.61 4.66 7.83
N VAL A 35 2.36 4.37 6.77
CA VAL A 35 3.48 5.20 6.34
C VAL A 35 2.98 6.56 5.89
N ASN A 36 1.98 6.62 5.02
CA ASN A 36 1.50 7.87 4.44
C ASN A 36 0.74 8.76 5.42
N ASP A 37 -0.06 8.17 6.29
CA ASP A 37 -1.01 8.90 7.13
C ASP A 37 -0.41 9.26 8.50
N ILE A 38 0.62 8.54 8.96
CA ILE A 38 1.23 8.75 10.27
C ILE A 38 2.73 9.05 10.15
N ILE A 39 3.50 8.22 9.44
CA ILE A 39 4.96 8.40 9.41
C ILE A 39 5.37 9.62 8.58
N MET A 40 4.82 9.80 7.38
CA MET A 40 5.15 10.90 6.47
C MET A 40 4.86 12.28 7.09
N PRO A 41 3.71 12.53 7.77
CA PRO A 41 3.48 13.78 8.48
C PRO A 41 4.47 14.03 9.63
N LEU A 42 4.79 12.99 10.41
CA LEU A 42 5.75 13.09 11.51
C LEU A 42 7.18 13.36 11.01
N VAL A 43 7.60 12.71 9.92
CA VAL A 43 8.89 12.96 9.27
C VAL A 43 8.92 14.36 8.64
N GLY A 44 7.83 14.81 8.00
CA GLY A 44 7.71 16.16 7.45
C GLY A 44 7.79 17.25 8.52
N LEU A 45 7.25 16.99 9.71
CA LEU A 45 7.39 17.87 10.88
C LEU A 45 8.85 17.97 11.34
N LEU A 46 9.57 16.84 11.38
CA LEU A 46 10.97 16.77 11.85
C LEU A 46 11.98 17.30 10.82
N MET A 47 11.69 17.20 9.52
CA MET A 47 12.54 17.69 8.43
C MET A 47 12.32 19.18 8.09
N GLY A 48 11.49 19.91 8.86
CA GLY A 48 11.40 21.37 8.78
C GLY A 48 10.11 21.94 8.17
N GLY A 49 8.98 21.23 8.27
CA GLY A 49 7.67 21.78 7.91
C GLY A 49 7.36 21.78 6.41
N LEU A 50 8.04 20.92 5.64
CA LEU A 50 7.59 20.59 4.29
C LEU A 50 6.49 19.54 4.39
N ASP A 51 5.26 20.05 4.44
CA ASP A 51 4.04 19.26 4.42
C ASP A 51 3.82 18.65 3.02
N PHE A 52 4.38 17.47 2.77
CA PHE A 52 4.13 16.71 1.54
C PHE A 52 2.68 16.20 1.42
N SER A 53 1.83 16.42 2.44
CA SER A 53 0.40 16.12 2.36
C SER A 53 -0.39 17.23 1.65
N GLY A 54 0.20 18.40 1.39
CA GLY A 54 -0.51 19.57 0.87
C GLY A 54 0.30 20.59 0.05
N LEU A 55 1.59 20.36 -0.22
CA LEU A 55 2.42 21.25 -1.05
C LEU A 55 2.03 21.18 -2.55
N GLN A 56 0.90 21.78 -2.91
CA GLN A 56 0.73 22.35 -4.24
C GLN A 56 1.42 23.72 -4.25
N LEU A 57 2.68 23.77 -4.69
CA LEU A 57 3.28 25.02 -5.10
C LEU A 57 2.60 25.48 -6.39
N GLN A 58 1.58 26.32 -6.27
CA GLN A 58 0.97 26.98 -7.41
C GLN A 58 1.89 28.14 -7.85
N ALA A 59 2.97 27.81 -8.56
CA ALA A 59 3.83 28.76 -9.23
C ALA A 59 3.45 28.82 -10.71
N GLY A 60 2.40 29.57 -11.06
CA GLY A 60 2.01 29.75 -12.47
C GLY A 60 1.51 28.49 -13.18
N SER A 61 1.14 28.63 -14.45
CA SER A 61 0.18 27.81 -15.20
C SER A 61 0.57 26.37 -15.57
N GLU A 62 1.52 25.72 -14.89
CA GLU A 62 1.82 24.31 -15.15
C GLU A 62 2.14 23.56 -13.83
N ALA A 63 1.21 22.71 -13.41
CA ALA A 63 1.34 21.89 -12.23
C ALA A 63 2.27 20.70 -12.49
N VAL A 64 3.55 20.86 -12.15
CA VAL A 64 4.53 19.77 -12.18
C VAL A 64 4.39 18.97 -10.88
N LYS A 65 3.83 17.77 -10.99
CA LYS A 65 3.70 16.83 -9.88
C LYS A 65 5.07 16.17 -9.64
N TYR A 66 5.70 16.47 -8.51
CA TYR A 66 6.84 15.69 -8.00
C TYR A 66 6.36 14.88 -6.78
N GLY A 67 6.53 13.56 -6.86
CA GLY A 67 6.04 12.60 -5.86
C GLY A 67 5.00 11.67 -6.48
N ALA A 68 5.21 10.36 -6.31
CA ALA A 68 4.32 9.32 -6.83
C ALA A 68 2.93 9.36 -6.20
#